data_AF-A0A944EM12-F1
#
_entry.id   AF-A0A944EM12-F1
#
_cell.length_a   1.000
_cell.length_b   1.000
_cell.length_c   1.000
_cell.angle_alpha   90.00
_cell.angle_beta   90.00
_cell.angle_gamma   90.00
#
_symmetry.space_group_name_H-M   'P 1'
#
loop_
_entity.id
_entity.type
_entity.pdbx_description
1 polymer ?
#
loop_
_entity_poly.entity_id
_entity_poly.type
_entity_poly.pdbx_seq_one_letter_code
_entity_poly.pdbx_strand_id
1 'polypeptide(L)'
;MSGIAPQGSAVSPILANLFLHYAFDMWLTRTFPGVQFERYADDAVIHCSSERQAREVLARLEDRMAEVGLQLHPDKTRIVYCGRERHRDGAATSFTFLGFTFRNRPAQDRHGKIFTSFLPAVSKDALKKMSMEVRSWRIHMHVTYSFGEFAKWLNPIIRGWMQYYGAFYQTELYPLLQRINFYLLRWVRKKHKRLKTYKKASRRWDQVVKSYPSFFAHWKWVNVT
;
A
#
# COMPACT_ATOMS: atom_id res chain seq x y z
N MET A 1 29.14 17.23 -23.38
CA MET A 1 29.56 17.27 -21.96
C MET A 1 28.63 16.39 -21.16
N SER A 2 29.12 15.23 -20.75
CA SER A 2 28.42 14.20 -19.98
C SER A 2 28.39 14.57 -18.50
N GLY A 3 27.37 15.32 -18.08
CA GLY A 3 27.10 15.64 -16.67
C GLY A 3 26.19 14.61 -16.03
N ILE A 4 26.67 13.39 -15.82
CA ILE A 4 25.97 12.41 -14.98
C ILE A 4 26.26 12.82 -13.53
N ALA A 5 25.28 13.42 -12.85
CA ALA A 5 25.32 13.52 -11.40
C ALA A 5 25.49 12.11 -10.82
N PRO A 6 26.49 11.85 -9.96
CA PRO A 6 26.70 10.52 -9.40
C PRO A 6 25.43 10.09 -8.63
N GLN A 7 24.84 8.96 -9.03
CA GLN A 7 23.71 8.36 -8.34
C GLN A 7 24.10 8.09 -6.89
N GLY A 8 23.63 8.93 -5.96
CA GLY A 8 24.00 8.87 -4.54
C GLY A 8 24.28 10.21 -3.87
N SER A 9 24.35 11.32 -4.61
CA SER A 9 24.41 12.66 -4.00
C SER A 9 23.10 13.01 -3.29
N ALA A 10 23.17 13.43 -2.02
CA ALA A 10 22.01 13.90 -1.23
C ALA A 10 21.28 15.09 -1.88
N VAL A 11 21.93 15.78 -2.83
CA VAL A 11 21.38 16.93 -3.54
C VAL A 11 20.50 16.50 -4.73
N SER A 12 20.71 15.29 -5.27
CA SER A 12 20.00 14.82 -6.47
C SER A 12 18.48 14.79 -6.32
N PRO A 13 17.89 14.33 -5.20
CA PRO A 13 16.43 14.35 -5.02
C PRO A 13 15.85 15.77 -4.97
N ILE A 14 16.62 16.74 -4.47
CA ILE A 14 16.20 18.14 -4.39
C ILE A 14 16.17 18.73 -5.80
N LEU A 15 17.24 18.54 -6.57
CA LEU A 15 17.31 19.06 -7.94
C LEU A 15 16.23 18.44 -8.84
N ALA A 16 15.99 17.13 -8.73
CA ALA A 16 14.94 16.46 -9.48
C ALA A 16 13.56 17.04 -9.14
N ASN A 17 13.25 17.27 -7.85
CA ASN A 17 11.98 17.86 -7.45
C ASN A 17 11.84 19.32 -7.88
N LEU A 18 12.91 20.11 -7.80
CA LEU A 18 12.92 21.50 -8.27
C LEU A 18 12.69 21.57 -9.78
N PHE A 19 13.35 20.70 -10.54
CA PHE A 19 13.15 20.60 -11.97
C PHE A 19 11.69 20.26 -12.30
N LEU A 20 11.15 19.19 -11.71
CA LEU A 20 9.76 18.78 -11.94
C LEU A 20 8.75 19.83 -11.46
N HIS A 21 9.08 20.64 -10.45
CA HIS A 21 8.24 21.75 -10.04
C HIS A 21 7.97 22.73 -11.20
N TYR A 22 9.00 23.10 -11.97
CA TYR A 22 8.83 24.01 -13.11
C TYR A 22 8.38 23.28 -14.38
N ALA A 23 8.95 22.11 -14.65
CA ALA A 23 8.67 21.34 -15.86
C ALA A 23 7.26 20.77 -15.89
N PHE A 24 6.74 20.34 -14.73
CA PHE A 24 5.45 19.68 -14.57
C PHE A 24 4.47 20.55 -13.77
N ASP A 25 4.73 20.82 -12.47
CA ASP A 25 3.71 21.38 -11.56
C ASP A 25 3.21 22.75 -12.04
N MET A 26 4.12 23.71 -12.19
CA MET A 26 3.79 25.07 -12.60
C MET A 26 3.23 25.12 -14.03
N TRP A 27 3.75 24.29 -14.92
CA TRP A 27 3.27 24.20 -16.30
C TRP A 27 1.82 23.69 -16.33
N LEU A 28 1.49 22.64 -15.59
CA LEU A 28 0.16 22.04 -15.54
C LEU A 28 -0.85 23.01 -14.94
N THR A 29 -0.49 23.69 -13.84
CA THR A 29 -1.35 24.73 -13.23
C THR A 29 -1.65 25.90 -14.17
N ARG A 30 -0.67 26.34 -14.96
CA ARG A 30 -0.86 27.45 -15.91
C ARG A 30 -1.67 27.03 -17.14
N THR A 31 -1.41 25.85 -17.67
CA THR A 31 -1.99 25.37 -18.93
C THR A 31 -3.40 24.81 -18.73
N PHE A 32 -3.66 24.19 -17.58
CA PHE A 32 -4.92 23.56 -17.23
C PHE A 32 -5.39 23.96 -15.82
N PRO A 33 -5.80 25.23 -15.60
CA PRO A 33 -6.09 25.77 -14.26
C PRO A 33 -7.24 25.08 -13.50
N GLY A 34 -8.05 24.25 -14.17
CA GLY A 34 -9.10 23.44 -13.54
C GLY A 34 -8.73 21.98 -13.28
N VAL A 35 -7.51 21.56 -13.60
CA VAL A 35 -7.04 20.18 -13.43
C VAL A 35 -6.26 20.08 -12.11
N GLN A 36 -6.73 19.20 -11.23
CA GLN A 36 -6.04 18.88 -9.98
C GLN A 36 -5.06 17.73 -10.21
N PHE A 37 -4.01 17.66 -9.39
CA PHE A 37 -3.04 16.57 -9.46
C PHE A 37 -2.32 16.38 -8.12
N GLU A 38 -1.79 15.18 -7.93
CA GLU A 38 -0.91 14.82 -6.83
C GLU A 38 0.39 14.27 -7.42
N ARG A 39 1.53 14.83 -7.01
CA ARG A 39 2.85 14.34 -7.42
C ARG A 39 3.65 13.88 -6.21
N TYR A 40 4.33 12.76 -6.35
CA TYR A 40 5.31 12.25 -5.40
C TYR A 40 6.57 11.82 -6.15
N ALA A 41 7.64 12.60 -6.01
CA ALA A 41 8.85 12.46 -6.82
C ALA A 41 8.51 12.46 -8.33
N ASP A 42 8.74 11.36 -9.03
CA ASP A 42 8.49 11.14 -10.45
C ASP A 42 7.09 10.57 -10.77
N ASP A 43 6.39 10.02 -9.78
CA ASP A 43 5.03 9.50 -9.96
C ASP A 43 3.99 10.62 -9.76
N ALA A 44 3.04 10.75 -10.69
CA ALA A 44 1.95 11.72 -10.59
C ALA A 44 0.59 11.11 -10.95
N VAL A 45 -0.47 11.62 -10.32
CA VAL A 45 -1.87 11.33 -10.64
C VAL A 45 -2.52 12.66 -11.03
N ILE A 46 -3.20 12.69 -12.18
CA ILE A 46 -3.86 13.89 -12.71
C ILE A 46 -5.37 13.64 -12.78
N HIS A 47 -6.15 14.53 -12.18
CA HIS A 47 -7.59 14.41 -12.02
C HIS A 47 -8.30 15.18 -13.14
N CYS A 48 -8.95 14.45 -14.04
CA CYS A 48 -9.70 15.00 -15.16
C CYS A 48 -11.20 14.71 -15.01
N SER A 49 -12.04 15.66 -15.39
CA SER A 49 -13.51 15.54 -15.31
C SER A 49 -14.11 14.68 -16.42
N SER A 50 -13.38 14.49 -17.52
CA SER A 50 -13.81 13.69 -18.67
C SER A 50 -12.65 12.97 -19.32
N GLU A 51 -12.95 11.90 -20.07
CA GLU A 51 -11.95 11.19 -20.86
C GLU A 51 -11.33 12.08 -21.95
N ARG A 52 -12.12 12.97 -22.56
CA ARG A 52 -11.63 13.93 -23.55
C ARG A 52 -10.57 14.84 -22.94
N GLN A 53 -10.84 15.40 -21.76
CA GLN A 53 -9.86 16.22 -21.04
C GLN A 53 -8.61 15.40 -20.66
N ALA A 54 -8.78 14.16 -20.21
CA ALA A 54 -7.65 13.29 -19.88
C ALA A 54 -6.74 13.02 -21.09
N ARG A 55 -7.32 12.76 -22.27
CA ARG A 55 -6.57 12.58 -23.52
C ARG A 55 -5.85 13.85 -23.97
N GLU A 56 -6.51 15.00 -23.85
CA GLU A 56 -5.95 16.31 -24.17
C GLU A 56 -4.76 16.66 -23.26
N VAL A 57 -4.92 16.48 -21.94
CA VAL A 57 -3.86 16.71 -20.96
C VAL A 57 -2.69 15.76 -21.19
N LEU A 58 -2.95 14.48 -21.46
CA LEU A 58 -1.90 13.49 -21.71
C LEU A 58 -1.07 13.86 -22.94
N ALA A 59 -1.70 14.18 -24.07
CA ALA A 59 -0.98 14.57 -25.29
C ALA A 59 -0.12 15.82 -25.07
N ARG A 60 -0.66 16.85 -24.42
CA ARG A 60 0.09 18.09 -24.13
C ARG A 60 1.21 17.87 -23.13
N LEU A 61 1.03 16.93 -22.19
CA LEU A 61 2.05 16.54 -21.24
C LEU A 61 3.19 15.77 -21.93
N GLU A 62 2.88 14.89 -22.88
CA GLU A 62 3.88 14.19 -23.70
C GLU A 62 4.77 15.18 -24.46
N ASP A 63 4.15 16.13 -25.17
CA ASP A 63 4.87 17.21 -25.85
C ASP A 63 5.76 17.98 -24.88
N ARG A 64 5.20 18.37 -23.73
CA ARG A 64 5.91 19.15 -22.72
C ARG A 64 7.10 18.40 -22.13
N MET A 65 6.95 17.11 -21.82
CA MET A 65 8.04 16.31 -21.29
C MET A 65 9.15 16.18 -22.33
N ALA A 66 8.81 15.99 -23.60
CA ALA A 66 9.79 15.93 -24.69
C ALA A 66 10.58 17.25 -24.84
N GLU A 67 9.92 18.41 -24.75
CA GLU A 67 10.57 19.73 -24.78
C GLU A 67 11.65 19.90 -23.70
N VAL A 68 11.43 19.29 -22.53
CA VAL A 68 12.37 19.37 -21.39
C VAL A 68 13.33 18.17 -21.32
N GLY A 69 13.36 17.33 -22.36
CA GLY A 69 14.26 16.18 -22.47
C GLY A 69 13.85 14.97 -21.62
N LEU A 70 12.59 14.88 -21.21
CA LEU A 70 12.01 13.75 -20.49
C LEU A 70 11.07 12.94 -21.40
N GLN A 71 10.86 11.69 -21.04
CA GLN A 71 9.91 10.81 -21.70
C GLN A 71 8.98 10.18 -20.67
N LEU A 72 7.66 10.20 -20.94
CA LEU A 72 6.70 9.47 -20.11
C LEU A 72 6.89 7.97 -20.29
N HIS A 73 6.78 7.22 -19.20
CA HIS A 73 6.90 5.77 -19.27
C HIS A 73 5.61 5.18 -19.89
N PRO A 74 5.69 4.50 -21.07
CA PRO A 74 4.51 4.08 -21.82
C PRO A 74 3.63 3.10 -21.04
N ASP A 75 4.24 2.15 -20.32
CA ASP A 75 3.47 1.14 -19.58
C ASP A 75 2.88 1.65 -18.25
N LYS A 76 3.42 2.75 -17.69
CA LYS A 76 2.93 3.32 -16.44
C LYS A 76 1.83 4.35 -16.68
N THR A 77 1.91 5.07 -17.79
CA THR A 77 1.02 6.18 -18.13
C THR A 77 -0.27 5.65 -18.74
N ARG A 78 -1.40 5.89 -18.06
CA ARG A 78 -2.72 5.41 -18.52
C ARG A 78 -3.84 6.28 -18.00
N ILE A 79 -4.92 6.33 -18.75
CA ILE A 79 -6.18 6.94 -18.33
C ILE A 79 -7.00 5.88 -17.57
N VAL A 80 -7.45 6.22 -16.36
CA VAL A 80 -8.25 5.32 -15.53
C VAL A 80 -9.59 5.96 -15.20
N TYR A 81 -10.65 5.22 -15.48
CA TYR A 81 -12.00 5.61 -15.13
C TYR A 81 -12.25 5.39 -13.64
N CYS A 82 -12.55 6.48 -12.94
CA CYS A 82 -12.75 6.51 -11.48
C CYS A 82 -14.23 6.72 -11.08
N GLY A 83 -15.17 6.42 -11.98
CA GLY A 83 -16.61 6.56 -11.72
C GLY A 83 -17.20 5.41 -10.90
N ARG A 84 -18.51 5.47 -10.63
CA ARG A 84 -19.22 4.50 -9.77
C ARG A 84 -19.38 3.10 -10.39
N GLU A 85 -19.29 2.99 -11.70
CA GLU A 85 -19.42 1.72 -12.40
C GLU A 85 -18.16 0.87 -12.16
N ARG A 86 -18.37 -0.36 -11.69
CA ARG A 86 -17.27 -1.30 -11.43
C ARG A 86 -16.56 -1.74 -12.70
N HIS A 87 -17.28 -1.74 -13.81
CA HIS A 87 -16.80 -2.10 -15.13
C HIS A 87 -17.25 -1.05 -16.12
N ARG A 88 -16.34 -0.68 -17.02
CA ARG A 88 -16.63 0.10 -18.21
C ARG A 88 -15.83 -0.54 -19.33
N ASP A 89 -16.53 -1.06 -20.34
CA ASP A 89 -15.90 -1.82 -21.41
C ASP A 89 -14.76 -1.02 -22.05
N GLY A 90 -13.59 -1.66 -22.17
CA GLY A 90 -12.40 -1.03 -22.75
C GLY A 90 -11.68 0.00 -21.87
N ALA A 91 -12.15 0.28 -20.65
CA ALA A 91 -11.53 1.24 -19.73
C ALA A 91 -10.84 0.55 -18.54
N ALA A 92 -9.63 1.03 -18.20
CA ALA A 92 -9.02 0.69 -16.92
C ALA A 92 -9.86 1.29 -15.78
N THR A 93 -10.15 0.50 -14.74
CA THR A 93 -10.97 0.92 -13.57
C THR A 93 -10.19 0.89 -12.25
N SER A 94 -8.87 0.74 -12.32
CA SER A 94 -7.99 0.80 -11.16
C SER A 94 -6.58 1.24 -11.55
N PHE A 95 -5.88 1.86 -10.60
CA PHE A 95 -4.45 2.15 -10.69
C PHE A 95 -3.78 1.93 -9.34
N THR A 96 -2.44 1.86 -9.34
CA THR A 96 -1.66 1.80 -8.11
C THR A 96 -0.79 3.04 -8.00
N PHE A 97 -0.81 3.69 -6.83
CA PHE A 97 -0.01 4.87 -6.51
C PHE A 97 0.50 4.73 -5.07
N LEU A 98 1.80 4.93 -4.85
CA LEU A 98 2.47 4.85 -3.54
C LEU A 98 2.20 3.55 -2.76
N GLY A 99 2.05 2.43 -3.48
CA GLY A 99 1.76 1.12 -2.87
C GLY A 99 0.29 0.91 -2.50
N PHE A 100 -0.61 1.80 -2.90
CA PHE A 100 -2.06 1.64 -2.76
C PHE A 100 -2.71 1.44 -4.12
N THR A 101 -3.56 0.43 -4.25
CA THR A 101 -4.44 0.25 -5.42
C THR A 101 -5.77 0.93 -5.17
N PHE A 102 -6.06 1.94 -5.99
CA PHE A 102 -7.32 2.66 -6.03
C PHE A 102 -8.29 1.95 -6.97
N ARG A 103 -9.50 1.66 -6.49
CA ARG A 103 -10.58 1.04 -7.28
C ARG A 103 -11.92 1.23 -6.58
N ASN A 104 -13.01 0.90 -7.27
CA ASN A 104 -14.34 0.82 -6.67
C ASN A 104 -14.41 -0.22 -5.54
N ARG A 105 -14.82 0.23 -4.35
CA ARG A 105 -14.93 -0.54 -3.11
C ARG A 105 -16.19 -0.14 -2.32
N PRO A 106 -16.76 -1.05 -1.51
CA PRO A 106 -17.81 -0.67 -0.57
C PRO A 106 -17.28 0.31 0.47
N ALA A 107 -18.03 1.36 0.73
CA ALA A 107 -17.81 2.37 1.75
C ALA A 107 -19.08 2.49 2.60
N GLN A 108 -18.95 2.94 3.84
CA GLN A 108 -20.07 3.17 4.73
C GLN A 108 -20.14 4.66 5.05
N ASP A 109 -21.33 5.25 4.94
CA ASP A 109 -21.54 6.64 5.36
C ASP A 109 -21.73 6.74 6.89
N ARG A 110 -21.83 7.97 7.40
CA ARG A 110 -22.05 8.25 8.83
C ARG A 110 -23.36 7.69 9.40
N HIS A 111 -24.32 7.31 8.55
CA HIS A 111 -25.61 6.73 8.92
C HIS A 111 -25.64 5.21 8.77
N GLY A 112 -24.50 4.61 8.43
CA GLY A 112 -24.36 3.17 8.28
C GLY A 112 -24.73 2.63 6.89
N LYS A 113 -25.11 3.49 5.94
CA LYS A 113 -25.50 3.07 4.58
C LYS A 113 -24.26 2.71 3.77
N ILE A 114 -24.31 1.54 3.13
CA ILE A 114 -23.24 1.06 2.24
C ILE A 114 -23.42 1.65 0.85
N PHE A 115 -22.35 2.19 0.27
CA PHE A 115 -22.30 2.69 -1.10
C PHE A 115 -20.97 2.31 -1.78
N THR A 116 -20.88 2.44 -3.10
CA THR A 116 -19.61 2.21 -3.82
C THR A 116 -18.85 3.53 -3.94
N SER A 117 -17.58 3.52 -3.53
CA SER A 117 -16.65 4.64 -3.65
C SER A 117 -15.31 4.18 -4.22
N PHE A 118 -14.58 5.09 -4.86
CA PHE A 118 -13.26 4.81 -5.41
C PHE A 118 -12.20 5.00 -4.31
N LEU A 119 -11.80 3.91 -3.67
CA LEU A 119 -11.00 3.95 -2.44
C LEU A 119 -9.65 3.23 -2.58
N PRO A 120 -8.59 3.77 -1.97
CA PRO A 120 -7.29 3.12 -1.88
C PRO A 120 -7.30 1.97 -0.87
N ALA A 121 -6.56 0.91 -1.18
CA ALA A 121 -6.13 -0.11 -0.24
C ALA A 121 -4.73 -0.59 -0.60
N VAL A 122 -4.04 -1.28 0.31
CA VAL A 122 -2.73 -1.88 0.02
C VAL A 122 -2.73 -2.63 -1.32
N SER A 123 -1.71 -2.39 -2.13
CA SER A 123 -1.60 -3.01 -3.46
C SER A 123 -1.27 -4.50 -3.36
N LYS A 124 -1.61 -5.24 -4.41
CA LYS A 124 -1.27 -6.68 -4.51
C LYS A 124 0.25 -6.91 -4.43
N ASP A 125 1.04 -6.03 -5.04
CA ASP A 125 2.50 -6.15 -5.02
C ASP A 125 3.08 -5.86 -3.64
N ALA A 126 2.56 -4.85 -2.93
CA ALA A 126 2.94 -4.59 -1.55
C ALA A 126 2.56 -5.77 -0.63
N LEU A 127 1.33 -6.29 -0.74
CA LEU A 127 0.90 -7.49 -0.03
C LEU A 127 1.77 -8.71 -0.35
N LYS A 128 2.18 -8.88 -1.61
CA LYS A 128 3.06 -9.97 -2.04
C LYS A 128 4.45 -9.82 -1.41
N LYS A 129 5.05 -8.64 -1.43
CA LYS A 129 6.33 -8.35 -0.79
C LYS A 129 6.28 -8.63 0.71
N MET A 130 5.31 -8.07 1.44
CA MET A 130 5.12 -8.36 2.86
C MET A 130 4.87 -9.84 3.12
N SER A 131 4.07 -10.52 2.28
CA SER A 131 3.82 -11.97 2.40
C SER A 131 5.09 -12.80 2.24
N MET A 132 5.97 -12.43 1.31
CA MET A 132 7.26 -13.10 1.11
C MET A 132 8.19 -12.86 2.31
N GLU A 133 8.19 -11.66 2.86
CA GLU A 133 8.95 -11.32 4.06
C GLU A 133 8.45 -12.10 5.29
N VAL A 134 7.14 -12.14 5.54
CA VAL A 134 6.56 -12.96 6.63
C VAL A 134 6.94 -14.44 6.47
N ARG A 135 6.98 -14.94 5.22
CA ARG A 135 7.39 -16.33 4.94
C ARG A 135 8.88 -16.55 5.20
N SER A 136 9.73 -15.57 4.89
CA SER A 136 11.19 -15.67 5.08
C SER A 136 11.59 -15.69 6.56
N TRP A 137 10.81 -15.05 7.44
CA TRP A 137 11.00 -15.07 8.89
C TRP A 137 11.00 -16.47 9.49
N ARG A 138 10.37 -17.46 8.83
CA ARG A 138 10.31 -18.86 9.29
C ARG A 138 10.02 -18.99 10.80
N ILE A 139 9.12 -18.16 11.36
CA ILE A 139 8.81 -18.04 12.81
C ILE A 139 8.75 -19.41 13.53
N HIS A 140 8.06 -20.37 12.90
CA HIS A 140 7.90 -21.75 13.41
C HIS A 140 9.19 -22.58 13.56
N MET A 141 10.32 -22.10 13.05
CA MET A 141 11.65 -22.73 13.19
C MET A 141 12.41 -22.23 14.43
N HIS A 142 12.10 -21.03 14.94
CA HIS A 142 12.78 -20.42 16.09
C HIS A 142 12.24 -20.96 17.43
N VAL A 143 12.38 -22.25 17.70
CA VAL A 143 11.80 -22.91 18.89
C VAL A 143 12.39 -22.41 20.22
N THR A 144 13.63 -21.91 20.21
CA THR A 144 14.31 -21.37 21.39
C THR A 144 13.73 -20.03 21.83
N TYR A 145 13.28 -19.19 20.88
CA TYR A 145 12.76 -17.85 21.14
C TYR A 145 11.55 -17.90 22.07
N SER A 146 11.43 -16.94 22.96
CA SER A 146 10.27 -16.66 23.80
C SER A 146 9.27 -15.79 23.06
N PHE A 147 8.06 -15.67 23.64
CA PHE A 147 7.04 -14.77 23.12
C PHE A 147 7.54 -13.31 23.12
N GLY A 148 8.24 -12.89 24.17
CA GLY A 148 8.79 -11.54 24.29
C GLY A 148 9.84 -11.23 23.22
N GLU A 149 10.69 -12.19 22.87
CA GLU A 149 11.67 -12.02 21.79
C GLU A 149 11.00 -11.87 20.42
N PHE A 150 9.95 -12.67 20.12
CA PHE A 150 9.16 -12.45 18.91
C PHE A 150 8.46 -11.10 18.91
N ALA A 151 7.88 -10.67 20.03
CA ALA A 151 7.22 -9.37 20.11
C ALA A 151 8.22 -8.22 19.88
N LYS A 152 9.40 -8.28 20.48
CA LYS A 152 10.47 -7.29 20.28
C LYS A 152 10.90 -7.21 18.82
N TRP A 153 11.03 -8.34 18.14
CA TRP A 153 11.43 -8.41 16.74
C TRP A 153 10.32 -8.01 15.76
N LEU A 154 9.14 -8.61 15.89
CA LEU A 154 8.07 -8.50 14.90
C LEU A 154 7.28 -7.20 15.02
N ASN A 155 7.09 -6.68 16.24
CA ASN A 155 6.19 -5.54 16.44
C ASN A 155 6.62 -4.27 15.68
N PRO A 156 7.89 -3.85 15.64
CA PRO A 156 8.28 -2.66 14.88
C PRO A 156 7.92 -2.76 13.40
N ILE A 157 8.15 -3.93 12.77
CA ILE A 157 7.86 -4.18 11.35
C ILE A 157 6.35 -4.17 11.11
N ILE A 158 5.62 -4.95 11.90
CA ILE A 158 4.15 -5.06 11.79
C ILE A 158 3.48 -3.71 12.04
N ARG A 159 3.94 -2.93 13.04
CA ARG A 159 3.44 -1.58 13.29
C ARG A 159 3.68 -0.66 12.10
N GLY A 160 4.86 -0.72 11.48
CA GLY A 160 5.16 0.05 10.27
C GLY A 160 4.17 -0.24 9.15
N TRP A 161 3.91 -1.52 8.88
CA TRP A 161 2.92 -1.91 7.87
C TRP A 161 1.50 -1.47 8.23
N MET A 162 1.08 -1.65 9.49
CA MET A 162 -0.23 -1.21 9.96
C MET A 162 -0.39 0.30 9.87
N GLN A 163 0.62 1.08 10.29
CA GLN A 163 0.59 2.54 10.27
C GLN A 163 0.47 3.06 8.83
N TYR A 164 1.27 2.51 7.91
CA TYR A 164 1.29 2.97 6.52
C TYR A 164 0.09 2.43 5.75
N TYR A 165 0.00 1.10 5.59
CA TYR A 165 -1.02 0.48 4.73
C TYR A 165 -2.42 0.42 5.37
N GLY A 166 -2.53 0.65 6.68
CA GLY A 166 -3.81 0.71 7.39
C GLY A 166 -4.53 2.04 7.33
N ALA A 167 -3.93 3.09 6.77
CA ALA A 167 -4.49 4.44 6.78
C ALA A 167 -5.88 4.55 6.09
N PHE A 168 -6.21 3.61 5.19
CA PHE A 168 -7.46 3.64 4.41
C PHE A 168 -8.31 2.38 4.62
N TYR A 169 -8.05 1.32 3.85
CA TYR A 169 -8.85 0.10 3.87
C TYR A 169 -8.13 -1.02 4.65
N GLN A 170 -8.02 -0.83 5.97
CA GLN A 170 -7.23 -1.71 6.85
C GLN A 170 -7.63 -3.20 6.79
N THR A 171 -8.88 -3.50 6.43
CA THR A 171 -9.39 -4.88 6.30
C THR A 171 -8.64 -5.71 5.26
N GLU A 172 -8.04 -5.06 4.24
CA GLU A 172 -7.21 -5.74 3.22
C GLU A 172 -5.88 -6.25 3.80
N LEU A 173 -5.44 -5.75 4.96
CA LEU A 173 -4.29 -6.28 5.68
C LEU A 173 -4.63 -7.48 6.57
N TYR A 174 -5.89 -7.69 6.94
CA TYR A 174 -6.27 -8.70 7.91
C TYR A 174 -5.81 -10.12 7.53
N PRO A 175 -5.91 -10.57 6.26
CA PRO A 175 -5.41 -11.89 5.87
C PRO A 175 -3.91 -12.07 6.10
N LEU A 176 -3.11 -11.01 5.86
CA LEU A 176 -1.66 -11.03 6.11
C LEU A 176 -1.37 -11.12 7.61
N LEU A 177 -2.05 -10.30 8.41
CA LEU A 177 -1.88 -10.27 9.86
C LEU A 177 -2.33 -11.59 10.52
N GLN A 178 -3.41 -12.20 10.03
CA GLN A 178 -3.83 -13.54 10.46
C GLN A 178 -2.81 -14.62 10.07
N ARG A 179 -2.14 -14.49 8.92
CA ARG A 179 -1.05 -15.41 8.55
C ARG A 179 0.09 -15.40 9.56
N ILE A 180 0.41 -14.24 10.13
CA ILE A 180 1.41 -14.12 11.20
C ILE A 180 0.92 -14.89 12.44
N ASN A 181 -0.35 -14.75 12.83
CA ASN A 181 -0.95 -15.55 13.90
C ASN A 181 -0.83 -17.05 13.64
N PHE A 182 -1.11 -17.52 12.42
CA PHE A 182 -0.97 -18.93 12.08
C PHE A 182 0.47 -19.44 12.24
N TYR A 183 1.48 -18.64 11.86
CA TYR A 183 2.88 -19.02 12.07
C TYR A 183 3.29 -19.02 13.55
N LEU A 184 2.83 -18.05 14.33
CA LEU A 184 3.04 -18.03 15.79
C LEU A 184 2.35 -19.22 16.46
N LEU A 185 1.12 -19.55 16.08
CA LEU A 185 0.40 -20.71 16.60
C LEU A 185 1.12 -22.02 16.22
N ARG A 186 1.65 -22.12 14.99
CA ARG A 186 2.48 -23.26 14.58
C ARG A 186 3.76 -23.37 15.41
N TRP A 187 4.40 -22.25 15.73
CA TRP A 187 5.54 -22.19 16.64
C TRP A 187 5.17 -22.69 18.05
N VAL A 188 4.07 -22.20 18.64
CA VAL A 188 3.58 -22.63 19.97
C VAL A 188 3.42 -24.16 20.02
N ARG A 189 2.79 -24.74 19.00
CA ARG A 189 2.58 -26.19 18.89
C ARG A 189 3.87 -26.98 18.81
N LYS A 190 4.91 -26.43 18.18
CA LYS A 190 6.24 -27.06 18.05
C LYS A 190 7.05 -26.96 19.34
N LYS A 191 7.00 -25.81 20.02
CA LYS A 191 7.72 -25.56 21.29
C LYS A 191 7.13 -26.33 22.46
N HIS A 192 5.80 -26.39 22.56
CA HIS A 192 5.13 -26.96 23.72
C HIS A 192 4.44 -28.29 23.38
N LYS A 193 5.05 -29.42 23.77
CA LYS A 193 4.51 -30.77 23.53
C LYS A 193 3.06 -30.95 24.03
N ARG A 194 2.69 -30.30 25.15
CA ARG A 194 1.32 -30.32 25.72
C ARG A 194 0.27 -29.64 24.82
N LEU A 195 0.71 -28.76 23.92
CA LEU A 195 -0.12 -28.02 22.98
C LEU A 195 0.01 -28.54 21.54
N LYS A 196 0.43 -29.79 21.33
CA LYS A 196 0.65 -30.37 19.98
C LYS A 196 -0.60 -30.30 19.09
N THR A 197 -1.78 -30.52 19.66
CA THR A 197 -3.06 -30.49 18.92
C THR A 197 -3.53 -29.06 18.70
N TYR A 198 -4.09 -28.79 17.51
CA TYR A 198 -4.59 -27.47 17.15
C TYR A 198 -5.64 -26.96 18.14
N LYS A 199 -6.60 -27.81 18.53
CA LYS A 199 -7.67 -27.46 19.48
C LYS A 199 -7.14 -26.97 20.83
N LYS A 200 -6.12 -27.63 21.39
CA LYS A 200 -5.50 -27.23 22.68
C LYS A 200 -4.69 -25.94 22.51
N ALA A 201 -3.91 -25.83 21.44
CA ALA A 201 -3.13 -24.63 21.15
C ALA A 201 -4.02 -23.40 20.92
N SER A 202 -5.10 -23.52 20.13
CA SER A 202 -6.04 -22.44 19.86
C SER A 202 -6.71 -21.96 21.14
N ARG A 203 -7.26 -22.86 21.96
CA ARG A 203 -7.85 -22.47 23.26
C ARG A 203 -6.87 -21.72 24.15
N ARG A 204 -5.62 -22.19 24.21
CA ARG A 204 -4.58 -21.51 25.00
C ARG A 204 -4.19 -20.16 24.38
N TRP A 205 -4.12 -20.09 23.06
CA TRP A 205 -3.88 -18.87 22.31
C TRP A 205 -4.95 -17.82 22.60
N ASP A 206 -6.23 -18.20 22.53
CA ASP A 206 -7.36 -17.30 22.79
C ASP A 206 -7.31 -16.74 24.22
N GLN A 207 -6.96 -17.57 25.21
CA GLN A 207 -6.74 -17.12 26.58
C GLN A 207 -5.60 -16.09 26.67
N VAL A 208 -4.46 -16.35 26.02
CA VAL A 208 -3.30 -15.44 26.03
C VAL A 208 -3.64 -14.12 25.34
N VAL A 209 -4.32 -14.16 24.20
CA VAL A 209 -4.75 -12.95 23.48
C VAL A 209 -5.70 -12.12 24.34
N LYS A 210 -6.64 -12.76 25.04
CA LYS A 210 -7.55 -12.05 25.98
C LYS A 210 -6.81 -11.44 27.17
N SER A 211 -5.84 -12.15 27.75
CA SER A 211 -5.03 -11.63 28.86
C SER A 211 -4.05 -10.53 28.45
N TYR A 212 -3.52 -10.58 27.22
CA TYR A 212 -2.47 -9.68 26.75
C TYR A 212 -2.77 -9.17 25.32
N PRO A 213 -3.86 -8.40 25.11
CA PRO A 213 -4.35 -8.05 23.77
C PRO A 213 -3.40 -7.16 22.97
N SER A 214 -2.44 -6.49 23.63
CA SER A 214 -1.45 -5.60 23.03
C SER A 214 -0.07 -6.24 22.84
N PHE A 215 0.10 -7.52 23.18
CA PHE A 215 1.41 -8.17 23.19
C PHE A 215 2.04 -8.21 21.79
N PHE A 216 1.24 -8.53 20.78
CA PHE A 216 1.58 -8.30 19.38
C PHE A 216 0.76 -7.16 18.81
N ALA A 217 1.39 -6.30 18.01
CA ALA A 217 0.77 -5.09 17.50
C ALA A 217 -0.53 -5.35 16.73
N HIS A 218 -0.54 -6.38 15.88
CA HIS A 218 -1.68 -6.70 15.01
C HIS A 218 -2.86 -7.34 15.71
N TRP A 219 -2.71 -7.82 16.94
CA TRP A 219 -3.81 -8.45 17.69
C TRP A 219 -4.99 -7.51 17.89
N LYS A 220 -4.73 -6.20 18.00
CA LYS A 220 -5.75 -5.14 18.07
C LYS A 220 -6.66 -5.05 16.84
N TRP A 221 -6.28 -5.63 15.70
CA TRP A 221 -7.08 -5.58 14.48
C TRP A 221 -7.75 -6.90 14.17
N VAL A 222 -7.05 -8.02 14.39
CA VAL A 222 -7.49 -9.32 13.87
C VAL A 222 -7.99 -10.28 14.95
N ASN A 223 -7.88 -9.93 16.23
CA ASN A 223 -8.37 -10.75 17.33
C ASN A 223 -9.41 -10.03 18.21
N VAL A 224 -9.94 -8.90 17.73
CA VAL A 224 -11.06 -8.23 18.40
C VAL A 224 -12.26 -9.13 18.25
N THR A 225 -12.72 -9.68 19.39
CA THR A 225 -13.98 -10.42 19.51
C THR A 225 -15.02 -9.47 20.05
#